data_AF-A0A3D1S7E9-F1
#
_entry.id   AF-A0A3D1S7E9-F1
#
_cell.length_a   1.000
_cell.length_b   1.000
_cell.length_c   1.000
_cell.angle_alpha   90.00
_cell.angle_beta   90.00
_cell.angle_gamma   90.00
#
_symmetry.space_group_name_H-M   'P 1'
#
loop_
_entity.id
_entity.type
_entity.pdbx_description
1 polymer ?
#
loop_
_entity_poly.entity_id
_entity_poly.type
_entity_poly.pdbx_seq_one_letter_code
_entity_poly.pdbx_strand_id
1 'polypeptide(L)'
;ARIIEEMKPYISGDFTVSDIKRARFSDTFFNETGDRYYKAKLYFITLDEKSGSEKKTAVNMLVQASVLKEAVEIVETEMKKTMVDYTFASVNETAIMDVFKYSAGDNSKAEE
;
A
#
# COMPACT_ATOMS: atom_id res chain seq x y z
N ALA A 1 4.83 -22.64 5.49
CA ALA A 1 4.43 -21.21 5.56
C ALA A 1 4.71 -20.57 4.21
N ARG A 2 3.74 -19.90 3.60
CA ARG A 2 3.83 -19.38 2.21
C ARG A 2 5.10 -18.56 1.94
N ILE A 3 5.50 -17.71 2.89
CA ILE A 3 6.73 -16.91 2.77
C ILE A 3 7.98 -17.75 2.50
N ILE A 4 8.07 -18.97 3.03
CA ILE A 4 9.19 -19.87 2.76
C ILE A 4 9.15 -20.36 1.31
N GLU A 5 7.96 -20.63 0.76
CA GLU A 5 7.81 -21.09 -0.62
C GLU A 5 8.14 -19.99 -1.64
N GLU A 6 7.68 -18.77 -1.40
CA GLU A 6 7.98 -17.61 -2.26
C GLU A 6 9.49 -17.27 -2.22
N MET A 7 10.16 -17.46 -1.08
CA MET A 7 11.58 -17.16 -0.92
C MET A 7 12.52 -18.29 -1.37
N LYS A 8 12.04 -19.54 -1.50
CA LYS A 8 12.85 -20.72 -1.90
C LYS A 8 13.77 -20.49 -3.11
N PRO A 9 13.34 -19.83 -4.20
CA PRO A 9 14.20 -19.58 -5.36
C PRO A 9 15.38 -18.66 -5.07
N TYR A 10 15.28 -17.85 -4.01
CA TYR A 10 16.22 -16.77 -3.68
C TYR A 10 17.12 -17.09 -2.49
N ILE A 11 16.95 -18.24 -1.84
CA ILE A 11 17.72 -18.64 -0.66
C ILE A 11 18.57 -19.89 -0.94
N SER A 12 19.83 -19.87 -0.49
CA SER A 12 20.69 -21.05 -0.41
C SER A 12 21.12 -21.26 1.04
N GLY A 13 20.49 -22.21 1.72
CA GLY A 13 20.76 -22.53 3.13
C GLY A 13 19.56 -22.32 4.05
N ASP A 14 19.83 -22.24 5.36
CA ASP A 14 18.79 -22.12 6.40
C ASP A 14 18.16 -20.72 6.40
N PHE A 15 16.83 -20.66 6.23
CA PHE A 15 16.04 -19.43 6.26
C PHE A 15 15.12 -19.43 7.49
N THR A 16 15.30 -18.42 8.34
CA THR A 16 14.49 -18.23 9.55
C THR A 16 13.70 -16.93 9.47
N VAL A 17 12.40 -17.00 9.74
CA VAL A 17 11.51 -15.83 9.81
C VAL A 17 11.54 -15.28 11.25
N SER A 18 12.06 -14.07 11.43
CA SER A 18 12.19 -13.46 12.76
C SER A 18 10.88 -12.90 13.32
N ASP A 19 10.01 -12.34 12.46
CA ASP A 19 8.74 -11.71 12.88
C ASP A 19 7.74 -11.63 11.71
N ILE A 20 6.45 -11.59 12.00
CA ILE A 20 5.36 -11.40 11.04
C ILE A 20 4.39 -10.35 11.59
N LYS A 21 4.30 -9.20 10.92
CA LYS A 21 3.41 -8.10 11.30
C LYS A 21 2.35 -7.83 10.25
N ARG A 22 1.12 -7.59 10.70
CA ARG A 22 0.06 -7.07 9.83
C ARG A 22 0.27 -5.57 9.62
N ALA A 23 0.52 -5.17 8.38
CA ALA A 23 0.53 -3.77 7.98
C ALA A 23 -0.86 -3.36 7.45
N ARG A 24 -1.35 -2.18 7.85
CA ARG A 24 -2.64 -1.65 7.40
C ARG A 24 -2.41 -0.61 6.31
N PHE A 25 -2.49 -1.04 5.06
CA PHE A 25 -2.61 -0.19 3.89
C PHE A 25 -4.05 -0.27 3.39
N SER A 26 -4.67 0.87 3.10
CA SER A 26 -6.00 0.89 2.48
C SER A 26 -5.92 0.44 1.02
N ASP A 27 -4.89 0.94 0.32
CA ASP A 27 -4.70 0.77 -1.11
C ASP A 27 -3.24 0.52 -1.43
N THR A 28 -2.99 -0.15 -2.55
CA THR A 28 -1.65 -0.38 -3.08
C THR A 28 -1.64 -0.09 -4.57
N PHE A 29 -0.77 0.84 -4.98
CA PHE A 29 -0.59 1.25 -6.37
C PHE A 29 0.73 0.69 -6.88
N PHE A 30 0.64 -0.28 -7.78
CA PHE A 30 1.81 -0.89 -8.42
C PHE A 30 2.16 -0.14 -9.70
N ASN A 31 3.46 -0.01 -9.95
CA ASN A 31 4.00 0.62 -11.16
C ASN A 31 5.11 -0.27 -11.70
N GLU A 32 4.98 -0.70 -12.96
CA GLU A 32 5.92 -1.61 -13.61
C GLU A 32 7.33 -1.03 -13.72
N THR A 33 7.46 0.30 -13.74
CA THR A 33 8.77 0.98 -13.83
C THR A 33 9.38 1.31 -12.47
N GLY A 34 8.65 1.11 -11.36
CA GLY A 34 9.12 1.44 -10.02
C GLY A 34 9.87 0.29 -9.36
N ASP A 35 11.01 0.58 -8.76
CA ASP A 35 11.84 -0.40 -8.03
C ASP A 35 11.77 -0.26 -6.50
N ARG A 36 11.06 0.75 -5.98
CA ARG A 36 10.93 1.01 -4.54
C ARG A 36 9.49 1.14 -4.12
N TYR A 37 9.26 0.95 -2.82
CA TYR A 37 7.95 1.11 -2.21
C TYR A 37 7.94 2.30 -1.24
N TYR A 38 6.99 3.20 -1.45
CA TYR A 38 6.73 4.36 -0.62
C TYR A 38 5.43 4.19 0.17
N LYS A 39 5.46 4.57 1.45
CA LYS A 39 4.26 4.70 2.28
C LYS A 39 3.79 6.14 2.22
N ALA A 40 2.68 6.36 1.53
CA ALA A 40 1.99 7.64 1.51
C ALA A 40 0.90 7.64 2.60
N LYS A 41 0.97 8.60 3.52
CA LYS A 41 -0.04 8.84 4.54
C LYS A 41 -0.83 10.07 4.14
N LEU A 42 -2.14 9.93 4.00
CA LEU A 42 -3.08 11.01 3.70
C LEU A 42 -4.01 11.25 4.89
N TYR A 43 -4.50 12.47 5.02
CA TYR A 43 -5.67 12.80 5.82
C TYR A 43 -6.84 13.06 4.89
N PHE A 44 -7.85 12.20 4.94
CA PHE A 44 -9.14 12.47 4.32
C PHE A 44 -9.91 13.44 5.19
N ILE A 45 -10.39 14.52 4.57
CA ILE A 45 -11.11 15.60 5.23
C ILE A 45 -12.58 15.42 4.94
N THR A 46 -13.37 15.28 5.99
CA THR A 46 -14.83 15.19 5.89
C THR A 46 -15.44 16.19 6.85
N LEU A 47 -16.51 16.85 6.46
CA LEU A 47 -17.25 17.74 7.35
C LEU A 47 -18.25 16.93 8.20
N ASP A 48 -18.26 17.13 9.51
CA ASP A 48 -19.29 16.57 10.37
C ASP A 48 -20.56 17.43 10.27
N GLU A 49 -21.63 16.88 9.70
CA GLU A 49 -22.90 17.59 9.48
C GLU A 49 -23.56 18.08 10.78
N LYS A 50 -23.21 17.52 11.95
CA LYS A 50 -23.80 17.91 13.23
C LYS A 50 -23.07 19.08 13.89
N SER A 51 -21.76 19.14 13.78
CA SER A 51 -20.92 20.15 14.45
C SER A 51 -20.34 21.19 13.51
N GLY A 52 -20.37 20.96 12.20
CA GLY A 52 -19.69 21.77 11.20
C GLY A 52 -18.16 21.69 11.27
N SER A 53 -17.60 20.81 12.11
CA SER A 53 -16.16 20.68 12.30
C SER A 53 -15.55 19.72 11.28
N GLU A 54 -14.35 20.05 10.79
CA GLU A 54 -13.57 19.14 9.95
C GLU A 54 -13.07 17.94 10.75
N LYS A 55 -13.32 16.74 10.23
CA LYS A 55 -12.76 15.49 10.72
C LYS A 55 -11.69 15.00 9.76
N LYS A 56 -10.50 14.72 10.29
CA LYS A 56 -9.37 14.16 9.54
C LYS A 56 -9.23 12.67 9.84
N THR A 57 -9.35 11.84 8.81
CA THR A 57 -9.16 10.40 8.90
C THR A 57 -7.83 10.03 8.24
N ALA A 58 -6.92 9.42 9.01
CA ALA A 58 -5.61 9.02 8.50
C ALA A 58 -5.71 7.72 7.69
N VAL A 59 -5.17 7.73 6.49
CA VAL A 59 -5.14 6.60 5.57
C VAL A 59 -3.70 6.37 5.12
N ASN A 60 -3.26 5.11 5.07
CA ASN A 60 -1.94 4.75 4.56
C ASN A 60 -2.10 4.00 3.25
N MET A 61 -1.35 4.40 2.23
CA MET A 61 -1.30 3.79 0.92
C MET A 61 0.14 3.32 0.65
N LEU A 62 0.27 2.21 -0.07
CA LEU A 62 1.55 1.70 -0.53
C LEU A 62 1.69 2.01 -2.03
N VAL A 63 2.80 2.62 -2.43
CA VAL A 63 3.01 3.09 -3.80
C VAL A 63 4.33 2.55 -4.29
N GLN A 64 4.34 1.89 -5.45
CA GLN A 64 5.57 1.49 -6.12
C GLN A 64 6.00 2.62 -7.07
N ALA A 65 7.24 3.09 -6.94
CA ALA A 65 7.81 4.16 -7.75
C ALA A 65 9.35 4.12 -7.67
N SER A 66 10.03 4.80 -8.58
CA SER A 66 11.50 4.89 -8.58
C SER A 66 12.02 6.06 -7.73
N VAL A 67 11.22 7.11 -7.60
CA VAL A 67 11.55 8.30 -6.81
C VAL A 67 10.34 8.84 -6.06
N LEU A 68 10.58 9.59 -4.97
CA LEU A 68 9.53 10.16 -4.14
C LEU A 68 8.55 11.04 -4.92
N LYS A 69 9.05 11.82 -5.90
CA LYS A 69 8.21 12.70 -6.72
C LYS A 69 7.17 11.90 -7.52
N GLU A 70 7.60 10.82 -8.15
CA GLU A 70 6.73 9.92 -8.90
C GLU A 70 5.69 9.26 -7.98
N ALA A 71 6.09 8.85 -6.77
CA ALA A 71 5.16 8.31 -5.79
C ALA A 71 4.04 9.30 -5.43
N VAL A 72 4.38 10.59 -5.28
CA VAL A 72 3.39 11.66 -5.04
C VAL A 72 2.48 11.83 -6.25
N GLU A 73 3.03 11.90 -7.46
CA GLU A 73 2.26 12.07 -8.70
C GLU A 73 1.26 10.92 -8.95
N ILE A 74 1.67 9.68 -8.66
CA ILE A 74 0.78 8.50 -8.73
C ILE A 74 -0.39 8.68 -7.75
N VAL A 75 -0.11 9.01 -6.49
CA VAL A 75 -1.17 9.21 -5.49
C VAL A 75 -2.09 10.35 -5.89
N GLU A 76 -1.56 11.48 -6.35
CA GLU A 76 -2.38 12.61 -6.82
C GLU A 76 -3.27 12.21 -8.00
N THR A 77 -2.75 11.42 -8.94
CA THR A 77 -3.50 10.95 -10.11
C THR A 77 -4.63 10.02 -9.71
N GLU A 78 -4.38 9.09 -8.79
CA GLU A 78 -5.41 8.18 -8.29
C GLU A 78 -6.44 8.92 -7.43
N MET A 79 -6.01 9.84 -6.56
CA MET A 79 -6.92 10.60 -5.72
C MET A 79 -7.77 11.59 -6.53
N LYS A 80 -7.30 12.14 -7.65
CA LYS A 80 -8.12 12.96 -8.57
C LYS A 80 -9.31 12.20 -9.15
N LYS A 81 -9.24 10.87 -9.24
CA LYS A 81 -10.37 10.03 -9.66
C LYS A 81 -11.42 9.91 -8.56
N THR A 82 -11.04 10.22 -7.32
CA THR A 82 -11.93 10.23 -6.16
C THR A 82 -12.42 11.66 -5.92
N MET A 83 -13.67 11.83 -5.52
CA MET A 83 -14.21 13.15 -5.10
C MET A 83 -13.96 13.41 -3.60
N VAL A 84 -12.89 12.86 -3.04
CA VAL A 84 -12.58 12.94 -1.62
C VAL A 84 -11.58 14.07 -1.38
N ASP A 85 -11.89 14.99 -0.48
CA ASP A 85 -10.93 15.99 -0.04
C ASP A 85 -9.84 15.35 0.80
N TYR A 86 -8.58 15.63 0.48
CA TYR A 86 -7.45 15.07 1.19
C TYR A 86 -6.26 16.02 1.30
N THR A 87 -5.37 15.73 2.25
CA THR A 87 -4.06 16.37 2.37
C THR A 87 -2.98 15.33 2.64
N PHE A 88 -1.78 15.54 2.08
CA PHE A 88 -0.63 14.69 2.40
C PHE A 88 -0.17 14.94 3.84
N ALA A 89 -0.05 13.87 4.62
CA ALA A 89 0.56 13.90 5.94
C ALA A 89 2.07 13.61 5.86
N SER A 90 2.45 12.60 5.07
CA SER A 90 3.85 12.23 4.85
C SER A 90 3.98 11.24 3.70
N VAL A 91 5.10 11.27 2.99
CA VAL A 91 5.48 10.21 2.04
C VAL A 91 6.90 9.78 2.35
N ASN A 92 7.10 8.50 2.66
CA ASN A 92 8.40 7.97 3.07
C ASN A 92 8.72 6.69 2.30
N GLU A 93 9.97 6.54 1.88
CA GLU A 93 10.47 5.26 1.36
C GLU A 93 10.41 4.21 2.46
N THR A 94 10.06 2.98 2.11
CA THR A 94 9.95 1.85 3.03
C THR A 94 11.11 0.89 2.86
N ALA A 95 11.35 0.04 3.85
CA ALA A 95 12.30 -1.07 3.74
C ALA A 95 11.68 -2.31 3.06
N ILE A 96 10.53 -2.17 2.40
CA ILE A 96 9.89 -3.27 1.67
C ILE A 96 10.68 -3.47 0.38
N MET A 97 11.17 -4.69 0.17
CA MET A 97 11.92 -5.06 -1.03
C MET A 97 11.02 -5.65 -2.11
N ASP A 98 10.01 -6.44 -1.71
CA ASP A 98 9.11 -7.11 -2.64
C ASP A 98 7.72 -7.32 -2.02
N VAL A 99 6.69 -7.41 -2.86
CA VAL A 99 5.29 -7.60 -2.49
C VAL A 99 4.70 -8.75 -3.27
N PHE A 100 4.59 -9.90 -2.62
CA PHE A 100 3.95 -11.09 -3.18
C PHE A 100 2.43 -11.01 -3.04
N LYS A 101 1.74 -10.71 -4.14
CA LYS A 101 0.27 -10.71 -4.21
C LYS A 101 -0.26 -12.09 -3.84
N TYR A 102 -1.31 -12.14 -3.05
CA TYR A 102 -2.02 -13.41 -2.81
C TYR A 102 -2.80 -13.79 -4.06
N SER A 103 -2.38 -14.86 -4.73
CA SER A 103 -3.25 -15.61 -5.62
C SER A 103 -3.94 -16.67 -4.77
N ALA A 104 -5.26 -16.55 -4.60
CA ALA A 104 -6.04 -17.74 -4.29
C ALA A 104 -5.89 -18.63 -5.53
N GLY A 105 -5.13 -19.72 -5.44
CA GLY A 105 -5.13 -20.72 -6.50
C GLY A 105 -6.57 -21.06 -6.87
N ASP A 106 -6.85 -21.17 -8.17
CA ASP A 106 -8.10 -21.35 -8.90
C ASP A 106 -9.24 -22.15 -8.19
N ASN A 107 -9.71 -21.65 -7.05
CA ASN A 107 -10.77 -22.22 -6.21
C ASN A 107 -11.84 -21.19 -5.87
N SER A 108 -11.83 -20.01 -6.51
CA SER A 108 -13.01 -19.16 -6.61
C SER A 108 -13.88 -19.66 -7.76
N LYS A 109 -14.51 -20.83 -7.58
CA LYS A 109 -15.82 -21.01 -8.21
C LYS A 109 -16.74 -20.00 -7.52
N ALA A 110 -17.45 -19.26 -8.37
CA ALA A 110 -18.43 -18.26 -8.02
C ALA A 110 -19.26 -18.66 -6.79
N GLU A 111 -19.25 -17.80 -5.77
CA GLU A 111 -20.39 -17.67 -4.88
C GLU A 111 -21.19 -16.48 -5.43
N GLU A 112 -22.23 -16.82 -6.19
CA GLU A 112 -23.43 -15.99 -6.42
C GLU A 112 -24.22 -15.82 -5.12
#